data_AF-A0A2X3V442-F1
#
_entry.id   AF-A0A2X3V442-F1
#
_cell.length_a   1.000
_cell.length_b   1.000
_cell.length_c   1.000
_cell.angle_alpha   90.00
_cell.angle_beta   90.00
_cell.angle_gamma   90.00
#
_symmetry.space_group_name_H-M   'P 1'
#
loop_
_entity.id
_entity.type
_entity.pdbx_description
1 polymer ?
#
loop_
_entity_poly.entity_id
_entity_poly.type
_entity_poly.pdbx_seq_one_letter_code
_entity_poly.pdbx_strand_id
1 'polypeptide(L)'
;MLDRKERQKLDDAHDLRLKQFFRAEVILDSRMEEFEQHSHGLMEKVMEAFRAVPDASASPYLYKLEENLHDYRKEYNGMIDDILEQRYHENRSYYQKLDEK
;
A
#
# COMPACT_ATOMS: atom_id res chain seq x y z
N MET A 1 22.74 8.34 29.58
CA MET A 1 23.04 8.90 28.25
C MET A 1 23.66 7.77 27.49
N LEU A 2 23.09 7.40 26.34
CA LEU A 2 23.65 6.35 25.49
C LEU A 2 25.13 6.64 25.18
N ASP A 3 25.97 5.60 25.23
CA ASP A 3 27.34 5.74 24.78
C ASP A 3 27.37 6.02 23.26
N ARG A 4 28.48 6.58 22.75
CA ARG A 4 28.61 6.93 21.32
C ARG A 4 28.35 5.75 20.36
N LYS A 5 28.84 4.57 20.70
CA LYS A 5 28.66 3.31 19.99
C LYS A 5 27.22 2.80 20.10
N GLU A 6 26.57 2.95 21.25
CA GLU A 6 25.15 2.60 21.42
C GLU A 6 24.25 3.51 20.61
N ARG A 7 24.54 4.81 20.59
CA ARG A 7 23.83 5.78 19.76
C ARG A 7 23.99 5.48 18.26
N GLN A 8 25.21 5.20 17.81
CA GLN A 8 25.43 4.82 16.41
C GLN A 8 24.65 3.55 16.02
N LYS A 9 24.62 2.53 16.88
CA LYS A 9 23.83 1.32 16.62
C LYS A 9 22.34 1.60 16.56
N LEU A 10 21.83 2.51 17.39
CA LEU A 10 20.44 2.93 17.37
C LEU A 10 20.11 3.65 16.07
N ASP A 11 20.97 4.57 15.62
CA ASP A 11 20.83 5.29 14.35
C ASP A 11 20.85 4.33 13.16
N ASP A 12 21.83 3.42 13.09
CA ASP A 12 21.96 2.44 12.02
C ASP A 12 20.71 1.52 11.93
N ALA A 13 20.18 1.10 13.08
CA ALA A 13 19.00 0.25 13.15
C ALA A 13 17.73 1.00 12.72
N HIS A 14 17.61 2.28 13.11
CA HIS A 14 16.52 3.15 12.72
C HIS A 14 16.50 3.38 11.21
N ASP A 15 17.64 3.77 10.64
CA ASP A 15 17.81 3.98 9.21
C ASP A 15 17.50 2.72 8.40
N LEU A 16 17.91 1.55 8.90
CA LEU A 16 17.61 0.27 8.26
C LEU A 16 16.09 0.02 8.22
N ARG A 17 15.38 0.28 9.33
CA ARG A 17 13.92 0.11 9.39
C ARG A 17 13.18 1.09 8.49
N LEU A 18 13.58 2.37 8.46
CA LEU A 18 12.99 3.35 7.54
C LEU A 18 13.17 2.96 6.08
N LYS A 19 14.35 2.45 5.70
CA LYS A 19 14.60 1.93 4.34
C LYS A 19 13.71 0.72 4.00
N GLN A 20 13.43 -0.15 4.97
CA GLN A 20 12.54 -1.29 4.78
C GLN A 20 11.09 -0.84 4.54
N PHE A 21 10.59 0.12 5.33
CA PHE A 21 9.25 0.68 5.12
C PHE A 21 9.12 1.40 3.78
N PHE A 22 10.11 2.21 3.41
CA PHE A 22 10.14 2.87 2.10
C PHE A 22 10.14 1.85 0.96
N ARG A 23 10.93 0.77 1.07
CA ARG A 23 10.92 -0.29 0.06
C ARG A 23 9.56 -1.00 -0.03
N ALA A 24 8.90 -1.23 1.10
CA ALA A 24 7.57 -1.83 1.13
C ALA A 24 6.54 -0.93 0.44
N GLU A 25 6.57 0.37 0.73
CA GLU A 25 5.74 1.41 0.08
C GLU A 25 5.95 1.40 -1.43
N VAL A 26 7.20 1.50 -1.91
CA VAL A 26 7.50 1.48 -3.35
C VAL A 26 7.00 0.21 -4.05
N ILE A 27 7.14 -0.96 -3.41
CA ILE A 27 6.65 -2.22 -3.97
C ILE A 27 5.12 -2.23 -4.02
N LEU A 28 4.46 -1.73 -2.98
CA LEU A 28 3.01 -1.68 -2.90
C LEU A 28 2.44 -0.74 -3.96
N ASP A 29 3.00 0.47 -4.08
CA ASP A 29 2.60 1.48 -5.06
C ASP A 29 2.79 0.98 -6.49
N SER A 30 3.94 0.37 -6.78
CA SER A 30 4.22 -0.22 -8.10
C SER A 30 3.22 -1.30 -8.47
N ARG A 31 2.83 -2.16 -7.52
CA ARG A 31 1.81 -3.19 -7.76
C ARG A 31 0.42 -2.60 -7.98
N MET A 32 0.09 -1.55 -7.23
CA MET A 32 -1.18 -0.85 -7.39
C MET A 32 -1.27 -0.17 -8.75
N GLU A 33 -0.20 0.50 -9.20
CA GLU A 33 -0.12 1.09 -10.53
C GLU A 33 -0.29 0.04 -11.64
N GLU A 34 0.42 -1.09 -11.56
CA GLU A 34 0.27 -2.21 -12.50
C GLU A 34 -1.16 -2.75 -12.52
N PHE A 35 -1.79 -2.89 -11.34
CA PHE A 35 -3.17 -3.33 -11.22
C PHE A 35 -4.14 -2.34 -11.87
N GLU A 36 -3.99 -1.04 -11.63
CA GLU A 36 -4.84 -0.01 -12.22
C GLU A 36 -4.74 0.01 -13.75
N GLN A 37 -3.53 -0.06 -14.29
CA GLN A 37 -3.31 -0.09 -15.73
C GLN A 37 -3.96 -1.32 -16.38
N HIS A 38 -3.76 -2.51 -15.79
CA HIS A 38 -4.34 -3.74 -16.33
C HIS A 38 -5.87 -3.79 -16.17
N SER A 39 -6.39 -3.39 -15.02
CA SER A 39 -7.83 -3.42 -14.75
C SER A 39 -8.58 -2.42 -15.63
N HIS A 40 -8.03 -1.22 -15.86
CA HIS A 40 -8.62 -0.24 -16.76
C HIS A 40 -8.79 -0.79 -18.18
N GLY A 41 -7.72 -1.33 -18.77
CA GLY A 41 -7.79 -1.91 -20.12
C GLY A 41 -8.68 -3.14 -20.22
N LEU A 42 -8.82 -3.93 -19.14
CA LEU A 42 -9.77 -5.04 -19.08
C LEU A 42 -11.21 -4.54 -19.02
N MET A 43 -11.51 -3.53 -18.18
CA MET A 43 -12.85 -2.96 -18.06
C MET A 43 -13.33 -2.37 -19.38
N GLU A 44 -12.47 -1.66 -20.13
CA GLU A 44 -12.81 -1.15 -21.45
C GLU A 44 -13.24 -2.28 -22.41
N LYS A 45 -12.48 -3.38 -22.47
CA LYS A 45 -12.79 -4.54 -23.32
C LYS A 45 -14.08 -5.23 -22.90
N VAL A 46 -14.30 -5.35 -21.59
CA VAL A 46 -15.51 -5.92 -21.01
C VAL A 46 -16.72 -5.08 -21.39
N MET A 47 -16.65 -3.76 -21.19
CA MET A 47 -17.71 -2.83 -21.57
C MET A 47 -18.00 -2.90 -23.07
N GLU A 48 -16.97 -2.99 -23.92
CA GLU A 48 -17.14 -3.16 -25.37
C GLU A 48 -17.89 -4.46 -25.71
N ALA A 49 -17.47 -5.58 -25.11
CA ALA A 49 -18.11 -6.88 -25.35
C ALA A 49 -19.58 -6.90 -24.90
N PHE A 50 -19.92 -6.18 -23.83
CA PHE A 50 -21.28 -6.09 -23.32
C PHE A 50 -22.19 -5.13 -24.11
N ARG A 51 -21.68 -4.33 -25.06
CA ARG A 51 -22.53 -3.45 -25.90
C ARG A 51 -23.61 -4.19 -26.68
N ALA A 52 -23.35 -5.45 -27.05
CA ALA A 52 -24.27 -6.30 -27.79
C ALA A 52 -25.20 -7.14 -26.90
N VAL A 53 -25.07 -7.03 -25.58
CA VAL A 53 -25.80 -7.82 -24.59
C VAL A 53 -26.85 -6.93 -23.92
N PRO A 54 -28.09 -7.42 -23.68
CA PRO A 54 -29.06 -6.69 -22.89
C PRO A 54 -28.52 -6.36 -21.51
N ASP A 55 -28.67 -5.11 -21.08
CA ASP A 55 -28.12 -4.59 -19.82
C ASP A 55 -28.48 -5.48 -18.62
N ALA A 56 -29.75 -5.88 -18.48
CA ALA A 56 -30.21 -6.76 -17.39
C ALA A 56 -29.42 -8.09 -17.26
N SER A 57 -28.85 -8.60 -18.36
CA SER A 57 -28.01 -9.80 -18.35
C SER A 57 -26.53 -9.49 -18.02
N ALA A 58 -26.08 -8.28 -18.32
CA ALA A 58 -24.72 -7.81 -18.14
C ALA A 58 -24.47 -7.22 -16.74
N SER A 59 -25.43 -6.44 -16.21
CA SER A 59 -25.25 -5.64 -15.00
C SER A 59 -24.75 -6.45 -13.79
N PRO A 60 -25.25 -7.67 -13.48
CA PRO A 60 -24.77 -8.44 -12.33
C PRO A 60 -23.26 -8.74 -12.39
N TYR A 61 -22.72 -8.97 -13.59
CA TYR A 61 -21.30 -9.25 -13.78
C TYR A 61 -20.46 -7.98 -13.73
N LEU A 62 -20.96 -6.88 -14.29
CA LEU A 62 -20.30 -5.57 -14.22
C LEU A 62 -20.21 -5.08 -12.78
N TYR A 63 -21.29 -5.17 -11.99
CA TYR A 63 -21.27 -4.82 -10.57
C TYR A 63 -20.26 -5.64 -9.78
N LYS A 64 -20.18 -6.96 -10.02
CA LYS A 64 -19.21 -7.81 -9.35
C LYS A 64 -17.76 -7.43 -9.70
N LEU A 65 -17.50 -7.00 -10.94
CA LEU A 65 -16.19 -6.50 -11.32
C LEU A 65 -15.87 -5.20 -10.60
N GLU A 66 -16.80 -4.25 -10.55
CA GLU A 66 -16.64 -2.98 -9.81
C GLU A 66 -16.38 -3.22 -8.32
N GLU A 67 -17.11 -4.16 -7.69
CA GLU A 67 -16.92 -4.56 -6.30
C GLU A 67 -15.52 -5.13 -6.07
N ASN A 68 -15.05 -6.05 -6.92
CA ASN A 68 -13.69 -6.59 -6.81
C ASN A 68 -12.61 -5.51 -6.96
N LEU A 69 -12.81 -4.55 -7.88
CA LEU A 69 -11.87 -3.43 -8.05
C LEU A 69 -11.87 -2.50 -6.83
N HIS A 70 -13.04 -2.29 -6.23
CA HIS A 70 -13.18 -1.53 -5.00
C HIS A 70 -12.50 -2.22 -3.81
N ASP A 71 -12.72 -3.52 -3.65
CA ASP A 71 -12.11 -4.31 -2.57
C ASP A 71 -10.58 -4.32 -2.67
N TYR A 72 -10.04 -4.45 -3.88
CA TYR A 72 -8.59 -4.37 -4.08
C TYR A 72 -8.02 -3.00 -3.69
N ARG A 73 -8.68 -1.90 -4.07
CA ARG A 73 -8.30 -0.53 -3.65
C ARG A 73 -8.36 -0.38 -2.13
N LYS A 74 -9.36 -0.97 -1.49
CA LYS A 74 -9.51 -0.96 -0.04
C LYS A 74 -8.40 -1.73 0.65
N GLU A 75 -8.01 -2.89 0.12
CA GLU A 75 -6.88 -3.67 0.62
C GLU A 75 -5.56 -2.88 0.51
N TYR A 76 -5.30 -2.28 -0.65
CA TYR A 76 -4.16 -1.38 -0.84
C TYR A 76 -4.14 -0.24 0.20
N ASN A 77 -5.27 0.45 0.39
CA ASN A 77 -5.38 1.54 1.36
C ASN A 77 -5.06 1.08 2.79
N GLY A 78 -5.53 -0.11 3.18
CA GLY A 78 -5.19 -0.68 4.48
C GLY A 78 -3.69 -0.96 4.61
N MET A 79 -3.07 -1.54 3.58
CA MET A 79 -1.63 -1.85 3.60
C MET A 79 -0.76 -0.59 3.66
N ILE A 80 -1.12 0.48 2.94
CA ILE A 80 -0.35 1.75 3.01
C ILE A 80 -0.52 2.43 4.37
N ASP A 81 -1.74 2.43 4.94
CA ASP A 81 -1.99 2.95 6.28
C ASP A 81 -1.15 2.21 7.33
N ASP A 82 -1.07 0.87 7.25
CA ASP A 82 -0.23 0.05 8.14
C ASP A 82 1.26 0.43 8.03
N ILE A 83 1.77 0.67 6.82
CA ILE A 83 3.17 1.09 6.60
C ILE A 83 3.41 2.48 7.21
N LEU A 84 2.47 3.41 7.06
CA LEU A 84 2.55 4.75 7.62
C LEU A 84 2.51 4.72 9.16
N GLU A 85 1.64 3.91 9.74
CA GLU A 85 1.55 3.71 11.18
C GLU A 85 2.84 3.09 11.75
N GLN A 86 3.39 2.07 11.11
CA GLN A 86 4.67 1.45 11.52
C GLN A 86 5.83 2.46 11.49
N ARG A 87 5.89 3.30 10.45
CA ARG A 87 6.90 4.37 10.33
C ARG A 87 6.75 5.40 11.44
N TYR A 88 5.51 5.80 11.75
CA TYR A 88 5.22 6.70 12.87
C TYR A 88 5.67 6.11 14.20
N HIS A 89 5.36 4.84 14.48
CA HIS A 89 5.78 4.16 15.70
C HIS A 89 7.30 4.02 15.80
N GLU A 90 7.97 3.67 14.71
CA GLU A 90 9.43 3.58 14.68
C GLU A 90 10.08 4.92 15.00
N ASN A 91 9.63 6.01 14.37
CA ASN A 91 10.12 7.37 14.66
C ASN A 91 9.91 7.73 16.13
N ARG A 92 8.71 7.49 16.66
CA ARG A 92 8.38 7.79 18.06
C ARG A 92 9.27 7.01 19.03
N SER A 93 9.44 5.70 18.80
CA SER A 93 10.28 4.82 19.61
C SER A 93 11.76 5.23 19.54
N TYR A 94 12.24 5.63 18.36
CA TYR A 94 13.60 6.13 18.18
C TYR A 94 13.85 7.40 19.02
N TYR A 95 12.98 8.41 18.93
CA TYR A 95 13.12 9.63 19.71
C TYR A 95 13.00 9.39 21.22
N GLN A 96 12.09 8.52 21.66
CA GLN A 96 11.98 8.14 23.07
C GLN A 96 13.30 7.56 23.62
N LYS A 97 13.96 6.68 22.85
CA LYS A 97 15.26 6.09 23.24
C LYS A 97 16.41 7.09 23.24
N LEU A 98 16.32 8.15 22.42
CA LEU A 98 17.28 9.25 22.46
C LEU A 98 17.09 10.15 23.68
N ASP A 99 15.84 10.34 24.12
CA ASP A 99 15.47 11.19 25.25
C ASP A 99 15.63 10.49 26.62
N GLU A 100 15.65 9.15 26.64
CA GLU A 100 15.97 8.35 27.84
C GLU A 100 17.39 8.67 28.34
N LYS A 101 17.44 9.46 29.42
CA LYS A 101 18.67 9.90 30.10
C LYS A 101 19.38 8.79 30.84
#